data_AF-A0A2T5ISS5-F1
#
_entry.id   AF-A0A2T5ISS5-F1
#
_cell.length_a   1.000
_cell.length_b   1.000
_cell.length_c   1.000
_cell.angle_alpha   90.00
_cell.angle_beta   90.00
_cell.angle_gamma   90.00
#
_symmetry.space_group_name_H-M   'P 1'
#
loop_
_entity.id
_entity.type
_entity.pdbx_description
1 polymer ?
#
loop_
_entity_poly.entity_id
_entity_poly.type
_entity_poly.pdbx_seq_one_letter_code
_entity_poly.pdbx_strand_id
1 'polypeptide(L)'
;MTQQIQQAIAKLEETMRSIGVLDFSGEVQLLEWSKSTSRDGPKIKFMMQDDDSVLPFEVATVKKGKMAGQIYHVFAIRVDDLPIKTNESEIIALEPAAKQPNRLAQAMHTDGYFRNSKLWTGMEIAEAYSQLDHKSYVEKLPCCGTKFAKHIACNGDVVGHHVKTSANSGIRIKPPHWYLVPLCHNHHMTWAHGSHAGSATHEDRHDLLLPHAVALTANQMKVKAKKIMGISSLSEITIELLDAFEEEIFGEAGNKYEDFK
;
A
#
# COMPACT_ATOMS: atom_id res chain seq x y z
N MET A 1 -24.80 -0.49 -8.89
CA MET A 1 -24.36 -0.11 -7.52
C MET A 1 -25.27 -0.80 -6.51
N THR A 2 -24.74 -1.43 -5.45
CA THR A 2 -25.59 -2.08 -4.42
C THR A 2 -26.28 -1.02 -3.55
N GLN A 3 -27.50 -1.29 -3.09
CA GLN A 3 -28.28 -0.38 -2.23
C GLN A 3 -27.52 0.06 -0.98
N GLN A 4 -26.66 -0.83 -0.44
CA GLN A 4 -25.80 -0.54 0.71
C GLN A 4 -24.72 0.50 0.40
N ILE A 5 -24.10 0.47 -0.79
CA ILE A 5 -23.11 1.47 -1.20
C ILE A 5 -23.78 2.84 -1.37
N GLN A 6 -24.98 2.87 -1.97
CA GLN A 6 -25.76 4.11 -2.11
C GLN A 6 -26.12 4.72 -0.74
N GLN A 7 -26.54 3.89 0.22
CA GLN A 7 -26.83 4.35 1.58
C GLN A 7 -25.59 4.89 2.31
N ALA A 8 -24.43 4.22 2.14
CA ALA A 8 -23.18 4.68 2.74
C ALA A 8 -22.71 6.01 2.14
N ILE A 9 -22.82 6.18 0.82
CA ILE A 9 -22.50 7.44 0.12
C ILE A 9 -23.43 8.55 0.60
N ALA A 10 -24.74 8.32 0.65
CA ALA A 10 -25.71 9.31 1.10
C ALA A 10 -25.45 9.79 2.55
N LYS A 11 -25.12 8.86 3.46
CA LYS A 11 -24.80 9.20 4.86
C LYS A 11 -23.51 10.03 4.97
N LEU A 12 -22.51 9.72 4.15
CA LEU A 12 -21.27 10.50 4.08
C LEU A 12 -21.54 11.92 3.56
N GLU A 13 -22.29 12.03 2.47
CA GLU A 13 -22.68 13.33 1.90
C GLU A 13 -23.45 14.18 2.90
N GLU A 14 -24.45 13.61 3.58
CA GLU A 14 -25.22 14.30 4.61
C GLU A 14 -24.31 14.84 5.72
N THR A 15 -23.39 14.01 6.21
CA THR A 15 -22.41 14.40 7.22
C THR A 15 -21.54 15.56 6.72
N MET A 16 -20.96 15.45 5.53
CA MET A 16 -20.08 16.49 4.97
C MET A 16 -20.84 17.80 4.67
N ARG A 17 -22.11 17.72 4.25
CA ARG A 17 -22.99 18.90 4.10
C ARG A 17 -23.26 19.57 5.44
N SER A 18 -23.54 18.80 6.49
CA SER A 18 -23.87 19.33 7.83
C SER A 18 -22.74 20.17 8.43
N ILE A 19 -21.49 19.84 8.12
CA ILE A 19 -20.30 20.56 8.58
C ILE A 19 -19.80 21.60 7.56
N GLY A 20 -20.51 21.75 6.43
CA GLY A 20 -20.22 22.77 5.42
C GLY A 20 -18.93 22.54 4.62
N VAL A 21 -18.46 21.30 4.50
CA VAL A 21 -17.21 20.97 3.78
C VAL A 21 -17.44 20.25 2.44
N LEU A 22 -18.71 20.03 2.06
CA LEU A 22 -19.05 19.41 0.78
C LEU A 22 -19.37 20.46 -0.28
N ASP A 23 -18.39 20.79 -1.12
CA ASP A 23 -18.58 21.69 -2.26
C ASP A 23 -19.20 20.98 -3.48
N PHE A 24 -18.91 19.69 -3.66
CA PHE A 24 -19.43 18.88 -4.76
C PHE A 24 -19.55 17.41 -4.34
N SER A 25 -20.65 16.76 -4.76
CA SER A 25 -20.76 15.30 -4.81
C SER A 25 -21.53 14.91 -6.06
N GLY A 26 -21.06 13.87 -6.74
CA GLY A 26 -21.65 13.39 -7.97
C GLY A 26 -20.76 12.35 -8.62
N GLU A 27 -21.33 11.66 -9.61
CA GLU A 27 -20.56 10.74 -10.43
C GLU A 27 -19.68 11.52 -11.41
N VAL A 28 -18.41 11.11 -11.51
CA VAL A 28 -17.45 11.69 -12.44
C VAL A 28 -16.73 10.58 -13.20
N GLN A 29 -16.50 10.81 -14.48
CA GLN A 29 -15.70 9.91 -15.29
C GLN A 29 -14.24 10.35 -15.24
N LEU A 30 -13.36 9.45 -14.83
CA LEU A 30 -11.93 9.65 -14.96
C LEU A 30 -11.53 9.60 -16.44
N LEU A 31 -11.01 10.70 -16.98
CA LEU A 31 -10.56 10.79 -18.37
C LEU A 31 -9.07 10.52 -18.52
N GLU A 32 -8.26 11.06 -17.61
CA GLU A 32 -6.81 11.08 -17.80
C GLU A 32 -6.05 11.04 -16.48
N TRP A 33 -4.95 10.29 -16.48
CA TRP A 33 -3.84 10.44 -15.53
C TRP A 33 -2.58 10.80 -16.32
N SER A 34 -2.12 12.04 -16.22
CA SER A 34 -0.85 12.46 -16.83
C SER A 34 0.19 12.79 -15.78
N LYS A 35 1.41 12.29 -15.97
CA LYS A 35 2.60 12.82 -15.31
C LYS A 35 3.27 13.74 -16.32
N SER A 36 3.04 15.04 -16.21
CA SER A 36 3.80 15.99 -17.02
C SER A 36 5.27 15.94 -16.60
N THR A 37 6.19 15.92 -17.56
CA THR A 37 7.64 16.08 -17.32
C THR A 37 8.03 17.54 -17.06
N SER A 38 7.06 18.46 -17.02
CA SER A 38 7.24 19.87 -16.65
C SER A 38 7.01 20.10 -15.14
N ARG A 39 7.34 21.32 -14.68
CA ARG A 39 7.20 21.86 -13.30
C ARG A 39 5.81 21.70 -12.64
N ASP A 40 4.81 21.16 -13.34
CA ASP A 40 3.41 21.16 -12.91
C ASP A 40 2.96 19.87 -12.18
N GLY A 41 3.84 18.87 -12.09
CA GLY A 41 3.57 17.63 -11.35
C GLY A 41 2.50 16.71 -11.98
N PRO A 42 2.05 15.67 -11.25
CA PRO A 42 1.01 14.77 -11.71
C PRO A 42 -0.36 15.46 -11.76
N LYS A 43 -1.08 15.25 -12.87
CA LYS A 43 -2.42 15.79 -13.11
C LYS A 43 -3.41 14.66 -13.33
N ILE A 44 -4.64 14.88 -12.88
CA ILE A 44 -5.78 13.99 -13.03
C ILE A 44 -6.90 14.81 -13.67
N LYS A 45 -7.54 14.27 -14.70
CA LYS A 45 -8.67 14.94 -15.37
C LYS A 45 -9.94 14.12 -15.18
N PHE A 46 -10.95 14.74 -14.59
CA PHE A 46 -12.30 14.20 -14.48
C PHE A 46 -13.24 14.92 -15.44
N MET A 47 -14.20 14.18 -15.99
CA MET A 47 -15.36 14.70 -16.70
C MET A 47 -16.55 14.59 -15.76
N MET A 48 -17.23 15.72 -15.55
CA MET A 48 -18.49 15.76 -14.82
C MET A 48 -19.62 15.33 -15.75
N GLN A 49 -20.73 14.83 -15.19
CA GLN A 49 -21.89 14.43 -15.98
C GLN A 49 -22.62 15.64 -16.58
N ASP A 50 -22.74 16.72 -15.82
CA ASP A 50 -23.45 17.93 -16.20
C ASP A 50 -22.53 19.15 -16.18
N ASP A 51 -22.73 20.08 -17.12
CA ASP A 51 -21.97 21.33 -17.20
C ASP A 51 -22.11 22.15 -15.90
N ASP A 52 -23.30 22.16 -15.28
CA ASP A 52 -23.58 22.90 -14.04
C ASP A 52 -22.79 22.37 -12.83
N SER A 53 -22.25 21.16 -12.90
CA SER A 53 -21.43 20.57 -11.83
C SER A 53 -20.10 21.32 -11.62
N VAL A 54 -19.67 22.16 -12.56
CA VAL A 54 -18.45 22.96 -12.45
C VAL A 54 -18.65 24.21 -11.58
N LEU A 55 -19.89 24.66 -11.40
CA LEU A 55 -20.22 25.93 -10.75
C LEU A 55 -19.60 26.11 -9.35
N PRO A 56 -19.58 25.10 -8.45
CA PRO A 56 -18.95 25.25 -7.14
C PRO A 56 -17.46 25.61 -7.24
N PHE A 57 -16.75 25.04 -8.22
CA PHE A 57 -15.33 25.25 -8.45
C PHE A 57 -15.05 26.63 -9.07
N GLU A 58 -15.92 27.08 -9.96
CA GLU A 58 -15.84 28.43 -10.53
C GLU A 58 -16.07 29.50 -9.46
N VAL A 59 -17.10 29.33 -8.62
CA VAL A 59 -17.38 30.22 -7.50
C VAL A 59 -16.21 30.27 -6.52
N ALA A 60 -15.59 29.12 -6.21
CA ALA A 60 -14.40 29.07 -5.37
C ALA A 60 -13.21 29.83 -5.99
N THR A 61 -13.05 29.79 -7.31
CA THR A 61 -12.01 30.52 -8.05
C THR A 61 -12.24 32.04 -8.03
N VAL A 62 -13.50 32.46 -8.19
CA VAL A 62 -13.89 33.88 -8.10
C VAL A 62 -13.67 34.42 -6.68
N LYS A 63 -14.08 33.69 -5.64
CA LYS A 63 -13.88 34.07 -4.22
C LYS A 63 -12.41 34.30 -3.87
N LYS A 64 -11.50 33.56 -4.51
CA LYS A 64 -10.04 33.71 -4.31
C LYS A 64 -9.40 34.78 -5.22
N GLY A 65 -10.19 35.67 -5.81
CA GLY A 65 -9.67 36.75 -6.66
C GLY A 65 -9.03 36.26 -7.96
N LYS A 66 -9.57 35.19 -8.56
CA LYS A 66 -9.07 34.55 -9.79
C LYS A 66 -7.67 33.93 -9.67
N MET A 67 -7.18 33.71 -8.44
CA MET A 67 -5.95 32.96 -8.22
C MET A 67 -6.19 31.45 -8.36
N ALA A 68 -5.42 30.80 -9.23
CA ALA A 68 -5.43 29.34 -9.40
C ALA A 68 -4.90 28.63 -8.13
N GLY A 69 -5.43 27.43 -7.88
CA GLY A 69 -4.94 26.51 -6.84
C GLY A 69 -5.82 26.51 -5.59
N GLN A 70 -6.91 25.77 -5.62
CA GLN A 70 -7.61 25.31 -4.42
C GLN A 70 -7.06 23.94 -4.00
N ILE A 71 -7.06 23.69 -2.69
CA ILE A 71 -6.71 22.39 -2.12
C ILE A 71 -8.02 21.70 -1.77
N TYR A 72 -8.28 20.55 -2.39
CA TYR A 72 -9.44 19.72 -2.11
C TYR A 72 -9.00 18.42 -1.44
N HIS A 73 -9.75 17.97 -0.44
CA HIS A 73 -9.73 16.58 0.00
C HIS A 73 -10.74 15.81 -0.85
N VAL A 74 -10.25 14.94 -1.72
CA VAL A 74 -11.09 14.18 -2.67
C VAL A 74 -11.32 12.77 -2.16
N PHE A 75 -12.60 12.39 -2.03
CA PHE A 75 -13.02 11.01 -1.78
C PHE A 75 -13.54 10.43 -3.10
N ALA A 76 -12.87 9.41 -3.63
CA ALA A 76 -13.27 8.75 -4.88
C ALA A 76 -13.57 7.28 -4.61
N ILE A 77 -14.77 6.83 -4.98
CA ILE A 77 -15.23 5.44 -4.84
C ILE A 77 -15.33 4.85 -6.25
N ARG A 78 -14.59 3.76 -6.52
CA ARG A 78 -14.73 3.03 -7.78
C ARG A 78 -15.95 2.13 -7.71
N VAL A 79 -16.85 2.26 -8.67
CA VAL A 79 -18.03 1.41 -8.82
C VAL A 79 -17.76 0.50 -10.01
N ASP A 80 -17.39 -0.76 -9.75
CA ASP A 80 -17.34 -1.79 -10.78
C ASP A 80 -18.57 -2.70 -10.66
N ASP A 81 -19.08 -3.18 -11.80
CA ASP A 81 -20.04 -4.29 -11.82
C ASP A 81 -19.30 -5.62 -11.58
N LEU A 82 -19.01 -5.94 -10.32
CA LEU A 82 -18.50 -7.25 -9.93
C LEU A 82 -19.66 -8.15 -9.44
N PRO A 83 -19.76 -9.41 -9.91
CA PRO A 83 -20.77 -10.34 -9.43
C PRO A 83 -20.43 -10.79 -8.00
N ILE A 84 -21.29 -10.45 -7.05
CA ILE A 84 -21.16 -10.88 -5.65
C ILE A 84 -21.68 -12.31 -5.56
N LYS A 85 -20.81 -13.27 -5.20
CA LYS A 85 -21.22 -14.57 -4.67
C LYS A 85 -21.65 -14.35 -3.22
N THR A 86 -22.94 -14.17 -3.00
CA THR A 86 -23.55 -14.18 -1.67
C THR A 86 -23.69 -15.61 -1.17
N ASN A 87 -22.81 -16.04 -0.27
CA ASN A 87 -23.18 -17.08 0.69
C ASN A 87 -23.73 -16.36 1.92
N GLU A 88 -25.04 -16.23 1.96
CA GLU A 88 -25.82 -15.83 3.13
C GLU A 88 -25.76 -16.97 4.15
N SER A 89 -25.10 -16.74 5.29
CA SER A 89 -25.46 -17.24 6.63
C SER A 89 -24.37 -16.83 7.62
N GLU A 90 -24.77 -16.08 8.65
CA GLU A 90 -24.02 -15.78 9.89
C GLU A 90 -22.77 -14.90 9.78
N ILE A 91 -22.94 -13.56 9.81
CA ILE A 91 -22.17 -12.70 10.74
C ILE A 91 -23.05 -11.50 11.12
N ILE A 92 -23.57 -11.48 12.36
CA ILE A 92 -23.90 -10.21 13.02
C ILE A 92 -22.55 -9.54 13.32
N ALA A 93 -22.14 -8.55 12.53
CA ALA A 93 -20.96 -7.75 12.82
C ALA A 93 -21.38 -6.31 13.08
N LEU A 94 -21.31 -5.95 14.36
CA LEU A 94 -21.30 -4.59 14.89
C LEU A 94 -20.52 -3.65 13.97
N GLU A 95 -21.10 -2.48 13.67
CA GLU A 95 -20.35 -1.37 13.08
C GLU A 95 -19.03 -1.20 13.88
N PRO A 96 -17.84 -1.22 13.25
CA PRO A 96 -16.62 -0.96 13.98
C PRO A 96 -16.67 0.50 14.39
N ALA A 97 -16.90 0.74 15.69
CA ALA A 97 -16.68 2.04 16.32
C ALA A 97 -15.35 2.61 15.79
N ALA A 98 -15.35 3.88 15.39
CA ALA A 98 -14.15 4.55 14.89
C ALA A 98 -12.98 4.30 15.86
N LYS A 99 -12.07 3.39 15.49
CA LYS A 99 -10.96 2.99 16.36
C LYS A 99 -10.07 4.22 16.51
N GLN A 100 -9.94 4.71 17.74
CA GLN A 100 -9.02 5.80 18.07
C GLN A 100 -7.61 5.45 17.54
N PRO A 101 -6.86 6.43 17.01
CA PRO A 101 -5.52 6.17 16.50
C PRO A 101 -4.63 5.60 17.60
N ASN A 102 -4.19 4.36 17.42
CA ASN A 102 -3.30 3.68 18.34
C ASN A 102 -1.86 4.21 18.13
N ARG A 103 -1.34 4.96 19.12
CA ARG A 103 -0.01 5.58 19.05
C ARG A 103 1.12 4.55 18.99
N LEU A 104 0.96 3.38 19.60
CA LEU A 104 1.94 2.29 19.54
C LEU A 104 2.05 1.76 18.10
N ALA A 105 0.92 1.47 17.46
CA ALA A 105 0.91 1.03 16.07
C ALA A 105 1.54 2.07 15.12
N GLN A 106 1.30 3.36 15.38
CA GLN A 106 1.94 4.45 14.66
C GLN A 106 3.46 4.47 14.88
N ALA A 107 3.92 4.37 16.13
CA ALA A 107 5.34 4.34 16.48
C ALA A 107 6.06 3.18 15.80
N MET A 108 5.50 1.96 15.84
CA MET A 108 6.06 0.79 15.15
C MET A 108 6.21 1.00 13.63
N HIS A 109 5.28 1.72 13.00
CA HIS A 109 5.38 2.05 11.58
C HIS A 109 6.47 3.09 11.30
N THR A 110 6.51 4.16 12.10
CA THR A 110 7.52 5.23 11.97
C THR A 110 8.93 4.71 12.19
N ASP A 111 9.12 3.86 13.21
CA ASP A 111 10.41 3.28 13.56
C ASP A 111 10.86 2.17 12.59
N GLY A 112 10.00 1.80 11.64
CA GLY A 112 10.30 0.77 10.66
C GLY A 112 10.40 -0.62 11.28
N TYR A 113 9.66 -0.90 12.36
CA TYR A 113 9.66 -2.18 13.06
C TYR A 113 9.54 -3.38 12.10
N PHE A 114 8.54 -3.34 11.22
CA PHE A 114 8.30 -4.39 10.22
C PHE A 114 9.31 -4.42 9.07
N ARG A 115 10.15 -3.38 8.94
CA ARG A 115 11.25 -3.30 7.96
C ARG A 115 12.58 -3.77 8.54
N ASN A 116 12.64 -4.07 9.83
CA ASN A 116 13.85 -4.49 10.50
C ASN A 116 14.17 -5.95 10.16
N SER A 117 15.37 -6.20 9.61
CA SER A 117 15.82 -7.54 9.26
C SER A 117 15.92 -8.49 10.46
N LYS A 118 16.15 -7.96 11.67
CA LYS A 118 16.13 -8.78 12.90
C LYS A 118 14.79 -9.46 13.10
N LEU A 119 13.68 -8.75 12.87
CA LEU A 119 12.34 -9.32 12.93
C LEU A 119 12.16 -10.42 11.89
N TRP A 120 12.64 -10.21 10.67
CA TRP A 120 12.50 -11.20 9.60
C TRP A 120 13.25 -12.49 9.93
N THR A 121 14.47 -12.36 10.48
CA THR A 121 15.25 -13.50 10.96
C THR A 121 14.59 -14.17 12.17
N GLY A 122 14.07 -13.41 13.13
CA GLY A 122 13.33 -13.98 14.27
C GLY A 122 12.12 -14.79 13.81
N MET A 123 11.31 -14.24 12.90
CA MET A 123 10.14 -14.93 12.34
C MET A 123 10.51 -16.22 11.58
N GLU A 124 11.69 -16.28 10.98
CA GLU A 124 12.20 -17.49 10.34
C GLU A 124 12.68 -18.52 11.37
N ILE A 125 13.40 -18.09 12.41
CA ILE A 125 13.88 -18.96 13.49
C ILE A 125 12.70 -19.55 14.28
N ALA A 126 11.67 -18.76 14.55
CA ALA A 126 10.45 -19.18 15.23
C ALA A 126 9.50 -19.98 14.31
N GLU A 127 9.90 -20.28 13.07
CA GLU A 127 9.11 -21.00 12.06
C GLU A 127 7.74 -20.35 11.73
N ALA A 128 7.53 -19.09 12.12
CA ALA A 128 6.32 -18.32 11.87
C ALA A 128 6.18 -17.90 10.39
N TYR A 129 7.32 -17.60 9.75
CA TYR A 129 7.37 -17.22 8.34
C TYR A 129 8.78 -17.38 7.77
N SER A 130 8.95 -18.29 6.81
CA SER A 130 10.25 -18.61 6.23
C SER A 130 10.57 -17.80 4.97
N GLN A 131 11.84 -17.82 4.55
CA GLN A 131 12.25 -17.29 3.25
C GLN A 131 11.56 -18.00 2.07
N LEU A 132 11.23 -19.29 2.20
CA LEU A 132 10.54 -20.05 1.16
C LEU A 132 9.06 -19.67 1.07
N ASP A 133 8.41 -19.40 2.19
CA ASP A 133 7.05 -18.86 2.22
C ASP A 133 7.02 -17.50 1.50
N HIS A 134 8.01 -16.66 1.79
CA HIS A 134 8.10 -15.34 1.16
C HIS A 134 8.36 -15.39 -0.33
N LYS A 135 9.28 -16.26 -0.79
CA LYS A 135 9.46 -16.51 -2.22
C LYS A 135 8.16 -16.95 -2.88
N SER A 136 7.46 -17.92 -2.28
CA SER A 136 6.20 -18.45 -2.79
C SER A 136 5.09 -17.40 -2.83
N TYR A 137 5.06 -16.49 -1.86
CA TYR A 137 4.16 -15.34 -1.86
C TYR A 137 4.49 -14.37 -3.00
N VAL A 138 5.75 -13.96 -3.13
CA VAL A 138 6.16 -12.99 -4.15
C VAL A 138 5.89 -13.51 -5.56
N GLU A 139 6.20 -14.78 -5.84
CA GLU A 139 5.99 -15.38 -7.18
C GLU A 139 4.50 -15.52 -7.57
N LYS A 140 3.57 -15.38 -6.62
CA LYS A 140 2.12 -15.33 -6.90
C LYS A 140 1.59 -13.93 -7.21
N LEU A 141 2.41 -12.89 -6.99
CA LEU A 141 2.01 -11.51 -7.25
C LEU A 141 2.14 -11.19 -8.75
N PRO A 142 1.36 -10.22 -9.26
CA PRO A 142 1.56 -9.73 -10.62
C PRO A 142 2.94 -9.07 -10.77
N CYS A 143 3.46 -9.06 -11.99
CA CYS A 143 4.71 -8.37 -12.33
C CYS A 143 4.64 -6.90 -11.89
N CYS A 144 5.60 -6.47 -11.06
CA CYS A 144 5.73 -5.07 -10.65
C CYS A 144 6.53 -4.22 -11.66
N GLY A 145 7.08 -4.83 -12.71
CA GLY A 145 7.93 -4.14 -13.69
C GLY A 145 7.22 -2.99 -14.40
N THR A 146 5.91 -3.07 -14.63
CA THR A 146 5.11 -1.97 -15.22
C THR A 146 5.07 -0.72 -14.35
N LYS A 147 5.37 -0.81 -13.05
CA LYS A 147 5.48 0.35 -12.16
C LYS A 147 6.76 1.15 -12.42
N PHE A 148 7.83 0.48 -12.84
CA PHE A 148 9.19 1.04 -12.87
C PHE A 148 9.77 1.17 -14.28
N ALA A 149 9.41 0.25 -15.19
CA ALA A 149 9.84 0.19 -16.58
C ALA A 149 8.63 0.07 -17.51
N LYS A 150 7.84 1.14 -17.58
CA LYS A 150 6.63 1.23 -18.41
C LYS A 150 6.90 1.09 -19.91
N HIS A 151 8.11 1.43 -20.34
CA HIS A 151 8.56 1.30 -21.73
C HIS A 151 8.78 -0.15 -22.16
N ILE A 152 8.78 -1.10 -21.22
CA ILE A 152 8.92 -2.53 -21.50
C ILE A 152 7.56 -3.20 -21.30
N ALA A 153 7.10 -3.89 -22.35
CA ALA A 153 5.87 -4.65 -22.32
C ALA A 153 6.00 -5.86 -21.37
N CYS A 154 5.03 -5.99 -20.47
CA CYS A 154 4.94 -7.13 -19.56
C CYS A 154 4.63 -8.41 -20.36
N ASN A 155 5.47 -9.43 -20.24
CA ASN A 155 5.27 -10.71 -20.93
C ASN A 155 6.03 -11.84 -20.22
N GLY A 156 5.46 -13.05 -20.26
CA GLY A 156 6.00 -14.27 -19.68
C GLY A 156 5.71 -14.46 -18.19
N ASP A 157 6.21 -15.57 -17.66
CA ASP A 157 5.98 -15.98 -16.28
C ASP A 157 6.63 -15.02 -15.27
N VAL A 158 5.98 -14.86 -14.12
CA VAL A 158 6.50 -14.07 -13.01
C VAL A 158 7.40 -14.94 -12.14
N VAL A 159 8.61 -14.46 -11.90
CA VAL A 159 9.59 -15.08 -11.00
C VAL A 159 10.13 -14.05 -10.02
N GLY A 160 10.69 -14.53 -8.90
CA GLY A 160 11.34 -13.67 -7.93
C GLY A 160 12.69 -13.13 -8.44
N HIS A 161 12.78 -11.82 -8.67
CA HIS A 161 14.05 -11.14 -8.88
C HIS A 161 14.66 -10.69 -7.55
N HIS A 162 15.91 -11.06 -7.32
CA HIS A 162 16.62 -10.71 -6.09
C HIS A 162 17.28 -9.33 -6.21
N VAL A 163 16.89 -8.42 -5.33
CA VAL A 163 17.47 -7.08 -5.25
C VAL A 163 18.71 -7.12 -4.37
N LYS A 164 19.85 -6.68 -4.93
CA LYS A 164 21.09 -6.55 -4.17
C LYS A 164 21.08 -5.26 -3.36
N THR A 165 21.67 -5.32 -2.18
CA THR A 165 21.99 -4.19 -1.31
C THR A 165 23.49 -4.17 -1.08
N SER A 166 24.03 -3.03 -0.64
CA SER A 166 25.42 -2.94 -0.18
C SER A 166 25.72 -3.94 0.95
N ALA A 167 24.73 -4.21 1.81
CA ALA A 167 24.87 -5.15 2.92
C ALA A 167 24.75 -6.63 2.52
N ASN A 168 24.22 -6.96 1.34
CA ASN A 168 24.07 -8.34 0.87
C ASN A 168 24.89 -8.65 -0.40
N SER A 169 25.59 -7.65 -0.95
CA SER A 169 26.54 -7.84 -2.05
C SER A 169 27.75 -8.64 -1.55
N GLY A 170 27.97 -9.83 -2.12
CA GLY A 170 29.15 -10.66 -1.84
C GLY A 170 28.97 -11.74 -0.76
N ILE A 171 27.83 -11.80 -0.06
CA ILE A 171 27.59 -12.80 0.99
C ILE A 171 27.17 -14.16 0.39
N ARG A 172 26.48 -14.16 -0.75
CA ARG A 172 26.03 -15.35 -1.50
C ARG A 172 25.89 -15.04 -3.00
N ILE A 173 25.80 -16.07 -3.84
CA ILE A 173 25.50 -15.92 -5.29
C ILE A 173 24.16 -15.17 -5.49
N LYS A 174 23.18 -15.40 -4.61
CA LYS A 174 21.88 -14.71 -4.60
C LYS A 174 21.61 -14.13 -3.20
N PRO A 175 21.13 -12.87 -3.10
CA PRO A 175 20.60 -12.30 -1.85
C PRO A 175 19.55 -13.19 -1.17
N PRO A 176 19.25 -12.97 0.12
CA PRO A 176 18.11 -13.61 0.79
C PRO A 176 16.77 -13.35 0.08
N HIS A 177 15.82 -14.29 0.20
CA HIS A 177 14.50 -14.15 -0.42
C HIS A 177 13.70 -12.95 0.12
N TRP A 178 14.08 -12.39 1.27
CA TRP A 178 13.51 -11.16 1.83
C TRP A 178 13.62 -9.93 0.93
N TYR A 179 14.48 -9.98 -0.09
CA TYR A 179 14.71 -8.90 -1.04
C TYR A 179 14.22 -9.26 -2.44
N LEU A 180 13.09 -9.97 -2.53
CA LEU A 180 12.48 -10.34 -3.80
C LEU A 180 11.45 -9.30 -4.28
N VAL A 181 11.40 -9.14 -5.60
CA VAL A 181 10.30 -8.46 -6.30
C VAL A 181 9.74 -9.36 -7.41
N PRO A 182 8.43 -9.31 -7.70
CA PRO A 182 7.82 -10.12 -8.75
C PRO A 182 8.08 -9.48 -10.12
N LEU A 183 8.87 -10.10 -10.98
CA LEU A 183 9.07 -9.64 -12.36
C LEU A 183 8.71 -10.73 -13.36
N CYS A 184 7.98 -10.35 -14.40
CA CYS A 184 7.81 -11.21 -15.57
C CYS A 184 9.14 -11.43 -16.30
N HIS A 185 9.23 -12.46 -17.13
CA HIS A 185 10.43 -12.77 -17.92
C HIS A 185 11.03 -11.54 -18.61
N ASN A 186 10.21 -10.75 -19.31
CA ASN A 186 10.68 -9.55 -20.02
C ASN A 186 11.25 -8.48 -19.09
N HIS A 187 10.51 -8.09 -18.05
CA HIS A 187 11.02 -7.09 -17.09
C HIS A 187 12.22 -7.63 -16.30
N HIS A 188 12.29 -8.92 -16.07
CA HIS A 188 13.40 -9.54 -15.36
C HIS A 188 14.68 -9.52 -16.22
N MET A 189 14.62 -10.02 -17.45
CA MET A 189 15.79 -10.20 -18.30
C MET A 189 16.20 -8.93 -19.03
N THR A 190 15.24 -8.18 -19.56
CA THR A 190 15.49 -7.01 -20.41
C THR A 190 15.72 -5.75 -19.57
N TRP A 191 14.92 -5.53 -18.52
CA TRP A 191 15.10 -4.36 -17.67
C TRP A 191 16.04 -4.64 -16.50
N ALA A 192 15.68 -5.57 -15.63
CA ALA A 192 16.41 -5.80 -14.38
C ALA A 192 17.76 -6.51 -14.58
N HIS A 193 18.00 -7.22 -15.68
CA HIS A 193 19.31 -7.82 -15.99
C HIS A 193 19.93 -7.32 -17.29
N GLY A 194 19.22 -6.48 -18.06
CA GLY A 194 19.74 -6.02 -19.34
C GLY A 194 20.94 -5.08 -19.19
N SER A 195 21.67 -4.96 -20.29
CA SER A 195 22.87 -4.11 -20.43
C SER A 195 22.71 -3.04 -21.53
N HIS A 196 21.47 -2.81 -21.99
CA HIS A 196 21.19 -1.86 -23.07
C HIS A 196 20.65 -0.53 -22.52
N ALA A 197 20.58 0.49 -23.39
CA ALA A 197 19.91 1.74 -23.06
C ALA A 197 18.46 1.45 -22.64
N GLY A 198 18.07 1.92 -21.46
CA GLY A 198 16.75 1.65 -20.86
C GLY A 198 16.66 0.40 -19.98
N SER A 199 17.76 -0.33 -19.75
CA SER A 199 17.87 -1.30 -18.65
C SER A 199 18.05 -0.60 -17.29
N ALA A 200 17.75 -1.30 -16.20
CA ALA A 200 17.82 -0.75 -14.85
C ALA A 200 19.25 -0.37 -14.47
N THR A 201 19.46 0.89 -14.11
CA THR A 201 20.73 1.36 -13.54
C THR A 201 20.96 0.78 -12.14
N HIS A 202 22.12 1.06 -11.55
CA HIS A 202 22.36 0.72 -10.15
C HIS A 202 21.37 1.47 -9.23
N GLU A 203 21.12 2.75 -9.52
CA GLU A 203 20.20 3.61 -8.81
C GLU A 203 18.75 3.11 -8.95
N ASP A 204 18.31 2.67 -10.13
CA ASP A 204 16.97 2.08 -10.28
C ASP A 204 16.77 0.86 -9.37
N ARG A 205 17.78 0.00 -9.26
CA ARG A 205 17.72 -1.19 -8.39
C ARG A 205 17.67 -0.79 -6.92
N HIS A 206 18.44 0.20 -6.54
CA HIS A 206 18.58 0.64 -5.16
C HIS A 206 17.42 1.53 -4.69
N ASP A 207 16.91 2.41 -5.54
CA ASP A 207 15.96 3.45 -5.15
C ASP A 207 14.51 3.09 -5.53
N LEU A 208 14.32 2.15 -6.46
CA LEU A 208 12.98 1.69 -6.88
C LEU A 208 12.70 0.27 -6.40
N LEU A 209 13.57 -0.68 -6.75
CA LEU A 209 13.31 -2.10 -6.47
C LEU A 209 13.49 -2.44 -4.99
N LEU A 210 14.56 -1.96 -4.36
CA LEU A 210 14.85 -2.30 -2.95
C LEU A 210 13.74 -1.82 -2.00
N PRO A 211 13.25 -0.56 -2.05
CA PRO A 211 12.14 -0.14 -1.19
C PRO A 211 10.88 -0.96 -1.44
N HIS A 212 10.64 -1.40 -2.68
CA HIS A 212 9.52 -2.26 -3.01
C HIS A 212 9.66 -3.66 -2.41
N ALA A 213 10.84 -4.28 -2.52
CA ALA A 213 11.14 -5.58 -1.91
C ALA A 213 10.94 -5.54 -0.38
N VAL A 214 11.52 -4.53 0.28
CA VAL A 214 11.38 -4.31 1.72
C VAL A 214 9.92 -4.12 2.11
N ALA A 215 9.14 -3.39 1.31
CA ALA A 215 7.71 -3.20 1.56
C ALA A 215 6.90 -4.51 1.43
N LEU A 216 7.22 -5.37 0.45
CA LEU A 216 6.58 -6.69 0.30
C LEU A 216 6.85 -7.57 1.52
N THR A 217 8.09 -7.60 2.00
CA THR A 217 8.48 -8.33 3.21
C THR A 217 7.77 -7.76 4.43
N ALA A 218 7.86 -6.45 4.66
CA ALA A 218 7.21 -5.80 5.78
C ALA A 218 5.70 -6.01 5.82
N ASN A 219 5.02 -6.04 4.67
CA ASN A 219 3.60 -6.32 4.61
C ASN A 219 3.27 -7.75 5.08
N GLN A 220 4.08 -8.74 4.70
CA GLN A 220 3.89 -10.10 5.18
C GLN A 220 4.23 -10.26 6.66
N MET A 221 5.25 -9.56 7.16
CA MET A 221 5.55 -9.53 8.60
C MET A 221 4.35 -9.01 9.39
N LYS A 222 3.68 -7.94 8.94
CA LYS A 222 2.45 -7.45 9.58
C LYS A 222 1.34 -8.49 9.56
N VAL A 223 1.11 -9.16 8.42
CA VAL A 223 0.07 -10.20 8.30
C VAL A 223 0.32 -11.33 9.29
N LYS A 224 1.57 -11.79 9.39
CA LYS A 224 1.97 -12.91 10.25
C LYS A 224 1.97 -12.52 11.72
N ALA A 225 2.51 -11.36 12.07
CA ALA A 225 2.48 -10.83 13.44
C ALA A 225 1.04 -10.68 13.95
N LYS A 226 0.13 -10.11 13.13
CA LYS A 226 -1.29 -10.02 13.49
C LYS A 226 -1.93 -11.40 13.75
N LYS A 227 -1.59 -12.40 12.93
CA LYS A 227 -2.08 -13.77 13.11
C LYS A 227 -1.61 -14.37 14.44
N ILE A 228 -0.34 -14.18 14.80
CA ILE A 228 0.26 -14.68 16.03
C ILE A 228 -0.37 -13.99 17.24
N MET A 229 -0.47 -12.65 17.22
CA MET A 229 -1.10 -11.86 18.27
C MET A 229 -2.63 -12.05 18.37
N GLY A 230 -3.25 -12.77 17.43
CA GLY A 230 -4.71 -12.95 17.42
C GLY A 230 -5.52 -11.68 17.15
N ILE A 231 -4.93 -10.65 16.52
CA ILE A 231 -5.58 -9.37 16.24
C ILE A 231 -5.94 -9.21 14.77
N SER A 232 -7.04 -8.50 14.49
CA SER A 232 -7.47 -8.25 13.10
C SER A 232 -6.77 -7.03 12.49
N SER A 233 -6.47 -6.04 13.32
CA SER A 233 -5.84 -4.77 12.98
C SER A 233 -4.73 -4.43 13.95
N LEU A 234 -3.65 -3.81 13.45
CA LEU A 234 -2.59 -3.27 14.33
C LEU A 234 -3.12 -2.14 15.24
N SER A 235 -4.27 -1.54 14.96
CA SER A 235 -4.89 -0.59 15.89
C SER A 235 -5.32 -1.23 17.22
N GLU A 236 -5.44 -2.56 17.28
CA GLU A 236 -5.77 -3.31 18.49
C GLU A 236 -4.54 -3.67 19.34
N ILE A 237 -3.33 -3.37 18.86
CA ILE A 237 -2.11 -3.78 19.54
C ILE A 237 -1.96 -3.08 20.90
N THR A 238 -1.54 -3.83 21.91
CA THR A 238 -1.14 -3.31 23.22
C THR A 238 0.32 -3.66 23.47
N ILE A 239 0.92 -3.09 24.51
CA ILE A 239 2.29 -3.43 24.90
C ILE A 239 2.39 -4.89 25.30
N GLU A 240 1.40 -5.43 26.01
CA GLU A 240 1.38 -6.83 26.43
C GLU A 240 1.31 -7.78 25.24
N LEU A 241 0.53 -7.44 24.20
CA LEU A 241 0.48 -8.21 22.95
C LEU A 241 1.81 -8.17 22.20
N LEU A 242 2.47 -7.01 22.20
CA LEU A 242 3.78 -6.85 21.57
C LEU A 242 4.86 -7.62 22.33
N ASP A 243 4.89 -7.53 23.66
CA ASP A 243 5.85 -8.23 24.52
C ASP A 243 5.70 -9.75 24.36
N ALA A 244 4.47 -10.26 24.39
CA ALA A 244 4.21 -11.68 24.17
C ALA A 244 4.64 -12.15 22.77
N PHE A 245 4.38 -11.33 21.75
CA PHE A 245 4.85 -11.60 20.39
C PHE A 245 6.38 -11.61 20.30
N GLU A 246 7.04 -10.65 20.92
CA GLU A 246 8.51 -10.56 20.92
C GLU A 246 9.15 -11.70 21.70
N GLU A 247 8.56 -12.12 22.82
CA GLU A 247 8.99 -13.30 23.56
C GLU A 247 8.86 -14.57 22.71
N GLU A 248 7.77 -14.73 21.96
CA GLU A 248 7.59 -15.86 21.04
C GLU A 248 8.63 -15.86 19.91
N ILE A 249 8.94 -14.68 19.36
CA ILE A 249 9.80 -14.56 18.17
C ILE A 249 11.30 -14.50 18.49
N PHE A 250 11.67 -13.89 19.62
CA PHE A 250 13.06 -13.64 20.01
C PHE A 250 13.49 -14.37 21.28
N GLY A 251 12.55 -14.93 22.06
CA GLY A 251 12.82 -15.52 23.37
C GLY A 251 12.95 -14.50 24.50
N GLU A 252 12.79 -13.21 24.21
CA GLU A 252 12.81 -12.11 25.18
C GLU A 252 11.95 -10.93 24.68
N ALA A 253 11.37 -10.16 25.60
CA ALA A 253 10.67 -8.92 25.27
C ALA A 253 11.68 -7.78 25.04
N GLY A 254 11.64 -7.16 23.86
CA GLY A 254 12.52 -6.07 23.48
C GLY A 254 11.88 -4.73 23.81
N ASN A 255 11.76 -4.40 25.10
CA ASN A 255 11.01 -3.27 25.69
C ASN A 255 11.38 -1.85 25.15
N LYS A 256 11.21 -1.58 23.86
CA LYS A 256 11.55 -0.30 23.21
C LYS A 256 10.39 0.70 23.25
N TYR A 257 9.18 0.24 23.57
CA TYR A 257 7.95 1.04 23.50
C TYR A 257 7.27 1.24 24.86
N GLU A 258 8.01 1.08 25.97
CA GLU A 258 7.44 1.20 27.33
C GLU A 258 6.69 2.52 27.59
N ASP A 259 7.07 3.60 26.90
CA ASP A 259 6.43 4.93 26.99
C ASP A 259 4.99 4.98 26.41
N PHE A 260 4.53 3.90 25.77
CA PHE A 260 3.21 3.78 25.15
C PHE A 260 2.25 2.86 25.92
N LYS A 261 2.59 2.52 27.17
CA LYS A 261 1.68 1.85 28.12
C LYS A 261 0.46 2.69 28.47
#